data_AF-A0A957R666-F1
#
_entry.id   AF-A0A957R666-F1
#
_cell.length_a   1.000
_cell.length_b   1.000
_cell.length_c   1.000
_cell.angle_alpha   90.00
_cell.angle_beta   90.00
_cell.angle_gamma   90.00
#
_symmetry.space_group_name_H-M   'P 1'
#
loop_
_entity.id
_entity.type
_entity.pdbx_description
1 polymer ?
#
loop_
_entity_poly.entity_id
_entity_poly.type
_entity_poly.pdbx_seq_one_letter_code
_entity_poly.pdbx_strand_id
1 'polypeptide(L)'
;MASRNLPITFREEETKQLINLAQAGESASIVGVSGAGKSNLFNHLFDRDVQKHYLGQAADEYIFVRINFHYAADFSSRSVFSLMLEQFEALDTLTAEDSQRIEELHEALLNAGDDKLKVQRYFRLAVRKLLGRNQRRLIF
;
A
#
# COMPACT_ATOMS: atom_id res chain seq x y z
N MET A 1 7.82 5.00 18.01
CA MET A 1 8.40 6.37 18.03
C MET A 1 7.28 7.35 17.82
N ALA A 2 7.10 8.31 18.73
CA ALA A 2 6.03 9.31 18.64
C ALA A 2 6.09 10.05 17.29
N SER A 3 4.97 10.12 16.58
CA SER A 3 4.87 10.99 15.40
C SER A 3 5.10 12.42 15.88
N ARG A 4 6.19 13.04 15.44
CA ARG A 4 6.21 14.50 15.38
C ARG A 4 5.09 14.85 14.41
N ASN A 5 4.07 15.58 14.88
CA ASN A 5 3.08 16.17 13.99
C ASN A 5 3.79 17.19 13.11
N LEU A 6 4.26 16.72 11.95
CA LEU A 6 4.79 17.57 10.90
C LEU A 6 3.64 18.44 10.39
N PRO A 7 3.88 19.69 9.98
CA PRO A 7 2.85 20.50 9.37
C PRO A 7 2.36 19.83 8.08
N ILE A 8 1.08 20.02 7.73
CA ILE A 8 0.47 19.49 6.48
C ILE A 8 1.32 19.84 5.24
N THR A 9 1.97 21.00 5.26
CA THR A 9 2.85 21.53 4.19
C THR A 9 4.31 21.06 4.29
N PHE A 10 4.64 20.09 5.13
CA PHE A 10 5.98 19.51 5.19
C PHE A 10 6.37 18.94 3.82
N ARG A 11 7.48 19.45 3.24
CA ARG A 11 7.97 19.07 1.89
C ARG A 11 6.83 19.09 0.86
N GLU A 12 6.13 20.22 0.84
CA GLU A 12 4.92 20.42 0.04
C GLU A 12 5.13 20.12 -1.45
N GLU A 13 6.23 20.58 -2.04
CA GLU A 13 6.52 20.36 -3.46
C GLU A 13 6.70 18.87 -3.78
N GLU A 14 7.48 18.16 -2.97
CA GLU A 14 7.68 16.71 -3.14
C GLU A 14 6.39 15.93 -2.88
N THR A 15 5.61 16.35 -1.88
CA THR A 15 4.31 15.74 -1.55
C THR A 15 3.33 15.90 -2.71
N LYS A 16 3.18 17.12 -3.27
CA LYS A 16 2.35 17.39 -4.45
C LYS A 16 2.78 16.55 -5.64
N GLN A 17 4.09 16.50 -5.91
CA GLN A 17 4.61 15.73 -7.04
C GLN A 17 4.29 14.24 -6.90
N LEU A 18 4.50 13.65 -5.74
CA LEU A 18 4.23 12.23 -5.50
C LEU A 18 2.74 11.90 -5.57
N ILE A 19 1.89 12.76 -5.00
CA ILE A 19 0.43 12.60 -5.09
C ILE A 19 -0.04 12.71 -6.55
N ASN A 20 0.45 13.68 -7.32
CA ASN A 20 0.09 13.84 -8.73
C ASN A 20 0.50 12.61 -9.57
N LEU A 21 1.69 12.05 -9.34
CA LEU A 21 2.12 10.82 -9.99
C LEU A 21 1.21 9.65 -9.63
N ALA A 22 0.87 9.51 -8.34
CA ALA A 22 -0.04 8.47 -7.88
C ALA A 22 -1.46 8.61 -8.48
N GLN A 23 -1.98 9.82 -8.59
CA GLN A 23 -3.26 10.10 -9.27
C GLN A 23 -3.21 9.77 -10.77
N ALA A 24 -2.06 9.93 -11.41
CA ALA A 24 -1.83 9.54 -12.80
C ALA A 24 -1.63 8.02 -12.99
N GLY A 25 -1.51 7.25 -11.91
CA GLY A 25 -1.19 5.81 -11.96
C GLY A 25 0.27 5.52 -12.28
N GLU A 26 1.15 6.50 -12.07
CA GLU A 26 2.58 6.41 -12.34
C GLU A 26 3.35 5.86 -11.13
N SER A 27 4.50 5.25 -11.39
CA SER A 27 5.43 4.79 -10.34
C SER A 27 6.53 5.83 -10.11
N ALA A 28 6.94 5.99 -8.85
CA ALA A 28 7.99 6.93 -8.46
C ALA A 28 9.04 6.25 -7.57
N SER A 29 10.27 6.76 -7.60
CA SER A 29 11.35 6.35 -6.70
C SER A 29 11.93 7.56 -5.98
N ILE A 30 12.06 7.47 -4.66
CA ILE A 30 12.63 8.54 -3.82
C ILE A 30 14.03 8.12 -3.38
N VAL A 31 15.05 8.74 -3.95
CA VAL A 31 16.45 8.46 -3.65
C VAL A 31 17.08 9.65 -2.95
N GLY A 32 17.96 9.40 -1.98
CA GLY A 32 18.67 10.45 -1.27
C GLY A 32 19.52 9.88 -0.14
N VAL A 33 20.45 10.67 0.39
CA VAL A 33 21.36 10.26 1.46
C VAL A 33 20.62 9.83 2.74
N SER A 34 21.28 9.01 3.57
CA SER A 34 20.75 8.64 4.89
C SER A 34 20.48 9.89 5.73
N GLY A 35 19.40 9.88 6.51
CA GLY A 35 19.00 11.04 7.32
C GLY A 35 18.30 12.18 6.57
N ALA A 36 18.18 12.14 5.24
CA ALA A 36 17.50 13.18 4.44
C ALA A 36 15.97 13.27 4.63
N GLY A 37 15.40 12.60 5.64
CA GLY A 37 13.96 12.67 5.94
C GLY A 37 13.05 11.90 4.98
N LYS A 38 13.57 10.97 4.17
CA LYS A 38 12.76 10.14 3.25
C LYS A 38 11.65 9.36 3.97
N SER A 39 11.98 8.70 5.08
CA SER A 39 10.99 7.98 5.89
C SER A 39 9.96 8.92 6.52
N ASN A 40 10.33 10.17 6.82
CA ASN A 40 9.39 11.17 7.31
C ASN A 40 8.43 11.62 6.20
N LEU A 41 8.93 11.84 4.97
CA LEU A 41 8.08 12.13 3.81
C LEU A 41 7.14 10.95 3.51
N PHE A 42 7.65 9.71 3.58
CA PHE A 42 6.81 8.53 3.40
C PHE A 42 5.76 8.37 4.52
N ASN A 43 6.10 8.68 5.77
CA ASN A 43 5.12 8.73 6.86
C ASN A 43 4.09 9.84 6.65
N HIS A 44 4.52 11.00 6.17
CA HIS A 44 3.67 12.15 5.87
C HIS A 44 2.59 11.81 4.84
N LEU A 45 2.94 11.09 3.77
CA LEU A 45 1.99 10.64 2.74
C LEU A 45 0.92 9.67 3.24
N PHE A 46 1.18 8.97 4.34
CA PHE A 46 0.24 8.01 4.95
C PHE A 46 -0.68 8.67 6.00
N ASP A 47 -0.45 9.93 6.33
CA ASP A 47 -1.31 10.69 7.23
C ASP A 47 -2.64 11.02 6.53
N ARG A 48 -3.76 10.72 7.19
CA ARG A 48 -5.10 10.92 6.60
C ARG A 48 -5.43 12.39 6.36
N ASP A 49 -4.95 13.30 7.20
CA ASP A 49 -5.21 14.73 7.03
C ASP A 49 -4.38 15.28 5.86
N VAL A 50 -3.16 14.76 5.66
CA VAL A 50 -2.33 15.04 4.48
C VAL A 50 -3.03 14.53 3.22
N GLN A 51 -3.48 13.27 3.20
CA GLN A 51 -4.20 12.70 2.06
C GLN A 51 -5.44 13.54 1.71
N LYS A 52 -6.26 13.90 2.70
CA LYS A 52 -7.43 14.76 2.50
C LYS A 52 -7.06 16.15 1.97
N HIS A 53 -5.96 16.73 2.44
CA HIS A 53 -5.50 18.04 1.99
C HIS A 53 -5.11 18.04 0.51
N TYR A 54 -4.34 17.04 0.06
CA TYR A 54 -3.80 17.01 -1.31
C TYR A 54 -4.72 16.31 -2.32
N LEU A 55 -5.51 15.30 -1.92
CA LEU A 55 -6.45 14.58 -2.80
C LEU A 55 -7.87 15.15 -2.76
N GLY A 56 -8.20 15.98 -1.76
CA GLY A 56 -9.54 16.55 -1.60
C GLY A 56 -10.62 15.47 -1.42
N GLN A 57 -11.73 15.62 -2.14
CA GLN A 57 -12.85 14.65 -2.11
C GLN A 57 -12.45 13.27 -2.64
N ALA A 58 -11.43 13.19 -3.49
CA ALA A 58 -10.97 11.92 -4.05
C ALA A 58 -10.17 11.09 -3.03
N ALA A 59 -9.84 11.61 -1.84
CA ALA A 59 -9.02 10.89 -0.86
C ALA A 59 -9.57 9.49 -0.52
N ASP A 60 -10.90 9.35 -0.40
CA ASP A 60 -11.57 8.08 -0.09
C ASP A 60 -11.59 7.08 -1.26
N GLU A 61 -11.17 7.54 -2.45
CA GLU A 61 -10.96 6.70 -3.64
C GLU A 61 -9.57 6.05 -3.64
N TYR A 62 -8.66 6.42 -2.73
CA TYR A 62 -7.31 5.84 -2.70
C TYR A 62 -7.11 4.96 -1.48
N ILE A 63 -6.43 3.83 -1.68
CA ILE A 63 -5.93 2.98 -0.60
C ILE A 63 -4.41 3.08 -0.60
N PHE A 64 -3.85 3.62 0.48
CA PHE A 64 -2.42 3.68 0.70
C PHE A 64 -1.97 2.45 1.48
N VAL A 65 -1.05 1.68 0.91
CA VAL A 65 -0.54 0.45 1.51
C VAL A 65 0.97 0.51 1.62
N ARG A 66 1.50 0.26 2.81
CA ARG A 66 2.95 0.33 3.06
C ARG A 66 3.54 -1.06 3.06
N ILE A 67 4.48 -1.31 2.15
CA ILE A 67 5.22 -2.57 2.14
C ILE A 67 6.66 -2.31 2.60
N ASN A 68 7.04 -2.91 3.73
CA ASN A 68 8.42 -2.84 4.20
C ASN A 68 9.17 -4.14 3.90
N PHE A 69 9.96 -4.12 2.83
CA PHE A 69 10.77 -5.26 2.40
C PHE A 69 11.88 -5.67 3.39
N HIS A 70 12.12 -4.92 4.46
CA HIS A 70 13.00 -5.39 5.54
C HIS A 70 12.48 -6.69 6.17
N TYR A 71 11.15 -6.89 6.21
CA TYR A 71 10.52 -8.08 6.78
C TYR A 71 10.35 -9.22 5.77
N ALA A 72 10.86 -9.07 4.55
CA ALA A 72 10.77 -10.13 3.54
C ALA A 72 11.68 -11.30 3.92
N ALA A 73 11.10 -12.51 4.02
CA ALA A 73 11.86 -13.73 4.24
C ALA A 73 12.84 -14.01 3.08
N ASP A 74 12.38 -13.74 1.85
CA ASP A 74 13.17 -13.73 0.62
C ASP A 74 12.50 -12.80 -0.42
N PHE A 75 13.10 -12.68 -1.60
CA PHE A 75 12.57 -11.88 -2.71
C PHE A 75 11.82 -12.72 -3.76
N SER A 76 11.33 -13.90 -3.40
CA SER A 76 10.44 -14.67 -4.27
C SER A 76 9.10 -13.96 -4.42
N SER A 77 8.40 -14.18 -5.54
CA SER A 77 7.06 -13.63 -5.74
C SER A 77 6.09 -14.05 -4.64
N ARG A 78 6.26 -15.25 -4.06
CA ARG A 78 5.43 -15.75 -2.95
C ARG A 78 5.61 -14.87 -1.71
N SER A 79 6.85 -14.64 -1.28
CA SER A 79 7.15 -13.80 -0.11
C SER A 79 6.75 -12.35 -0.31
N VAL A 80 7.00 -11.79 -1.49
CA VAL A 80 6.60 -10.41 -1.82
C VAL A 80 5.08 -10.26 -1.82
N PHE A 81 4.35 -11.17 -2.47
CA PHE A 81 2.89 -11.09 -2.48
C PHE A 81 2.27 -11.39 -1.12
N SER A 82 2.85 -12.31 -0.35
CA SER A 82 2.43 -12.56 1.03
C SER A 82 2.56 -11.30 1.89
N LEU A 83 3.72 -10.62 1.86
CA LEU A 83 3.88 -9.32 2.54
C LEU A 83 2.86 -8.27 2.11
N MET A 84 2.49 -8.24 0.83
CA MET A 84 1.44 -7.32 0.34
C MET A 84 0.06 -7.68 0.92
N LEU A 85 -0.28 -8.96 0.97
CA LEU A 85 -1.57 -9.44 1.49
C LEU A 85 -1.70 -9.20 2.99
N GLU A 86 -0.63 -9.36 3.77
CA GLU A 86 -0.62 -9.00 5.20
C GLU A 86 -1.05 -7.55 5.42
N GLN A 87 -0.63 -6.64 4.55
CA GLN A 87 -1.02 -5.23 4.65
C GLN A 87 -2.47 -4.99 4.23
N PHE A 88 -3.01 -5.80 3.32
CA PHE A 88 -4.42 -5.72 2.93
C PHE A 88 -5.32 -6.23 4.06
N GLU A 89 -4.92 -7.30 4.75
CA GLU A 89 -5.63 -7.85 5.91
C GLU A 89 -5.72 -6.84 7.06
N ALA A 90 -4.69 -6.00 7.22
CA ALA A 90 -4.66 -4.93 8.21
C ALA A 90 -5.51 -3.68 7.84
N LEU A 91 -6.20 -3.67 6.69
CA LEU A 91 -7.04 -2.54 6.29
C LEU A 91 -8.39 -2.56 7.04
N ASP A 92 -8.59 -1.58 7.92
CA ASP A 92 -9.86 -1.38 8.65
C ASP A 92 -11.07 -1.09 7.75
N THR A 93 -10.86 -0.84 6.46
CA THR A 93 -11.93 -0.46 5.51
C THR A 93 -12.61 -1.65 4.84
N LEU A 94 -12.16 -2.87 5.12
CA LEU A 94 -12.73 -4.09 4.58
C LEU A 94 -13.93 -4.56 5.40
N THR A 95 -14.93 -5.14 4.73
CA THR A 95 -16.01 -5.84 5.46
C THR A 95 -15.47 -7.17 5.99
N ALA A 96 -16.11 -7.71 7.03
CA ALA A 96 -15.74 -9.03 7.58
C ALA A 96 -15.66 -10.14 6.50
N GLU A 97 -16.62 -10.16 5.56
CA GLU A 97 -16.62 -11.12 4.44
C GLU A 97 -15.40 -10.99 3.51
N ASP A 98 -15.00 -9.76 3.17
CA ASP A 98 -13.84 -9.52 2.30
C ASP A 98 -12.53 -9.84 3.03
N SER A 99 -12.44 -9.46 4.30
CA SER A 99 -11.30 -9.76 5.16
C SER A 99 -11.08 -11.27 5.24
N GLN A 100 -12.12 -12.04 5.59
CA GLN A 100 -12.05 -13.51 5.60
C GLN A 100 -11.67 -14.08 4.24
N ARG A 101 -12.20 -13.52 3.14
CA ARG A 101 -11.89 -14.01 1.81
C ARG A 101 -10.43 -13.73 1.39
N ILE A 102 -9.87 -12.60 1.82
CA ILE A 102 -8.46 -12.27 1.58
C ILE A 102 -7.58 -13.23 2.38
N GLU A 103 -7.90 -13.49 3.64
CA GLU A 103 -7.19 -14.45 4.50
C GLU A 103 -7.16 -15.85 3.87
N GLU A 104 -8.30 -16.37 3.38
CA GLU A 104 -8.36 -17.65 2.66
C GLU A 104 -7.47 -17.68 1.41
N LEU A 105 -7.39 -16.57 0.68
CA LEU A 105 -6.56 -16.45 -0.52
C LEU A 105 -5.07 -16.34 -0.17
N HIS A 106 -4.75 -15.70 0.95
CA HIS A 106 -3.40 -15.60 1.47
C HIS A 106 -2.88 -16.97 1.90
N GLU A 107 -3.68 -17.73 2.66
CA GLU A 107 -3.39 -19.13 3.00
C GLU A 107 -3.21 -20.00 1.75
N ALA A 108 -4.09 -19.87 0.76
CA ALA A 108 -3.96 -20.60 -0.50
C ALA A 108 -2.69 -20.22 -1.28
N LEU A 109 -2.25 -18.95 -1.21
CA LEU A 109 -1.01 -18.46 -1.79
C LEU A 109 0.21 -19.07 -1.11
N LEU A 110 0.22 -19.15 0.22
CA LEU A 110 1.31 -19.78 0.97
C LEU A 110 1.41 -21.28 0.65
N ASN A 111 0.27 -21.97 0.62
CA ASN A 111 0.17 -23.40 0.31
C ASN A 111 0.48 -23.73 -1.16
N ALA A 112 0.56 -22.75 -2.05
CA ALA A 112 0.93 -22.97 -3.45
C ALA A 112 2.40 -23.37 -3.64
N GLY A 113 3.26 -23.14 -2.63
CA GLY A 113 4.69 -23.44 -2.71
C GLY A 113 5.35 -22.71 -3.89
N ASP A 114 6.06 -23.46 -4.74
CA ASP A 114 6.79 -22.91 -5.89
C ASP A 114 5.95 -22.79 -7.18
N ASP A 115 4.64 -23.11 -7.13
CA ASP A 115 3.74 -22.95 -8.28
C ASP A 115 3.45 -21.46 -8.52
N LYS A 116 4.30 -20.83 -9.35
CA LYS A 116 4.23 -19.42 -9.69
C LYS A 116 2.87 -18.99 -10.25
N LEU A 117 2.20 -19.86 -11.00
CA LEU A 117 0.89 -19.55 -11.58
C LEU A 117 -0.18 -19.50 -10.51
N LYS A 118 -0.17 -20.43 -9.55
CA LYS A 118 -1.09 -20.39 -8.40
C LYS A 118 -0.82 -19.18 -7.51
N VAL A 119 0.45 -18.91 -7.18
CA VAL A 119 0.86 -17.74 -6.39
C VAL A 119 0.33 -16.44 -7.02
N GLN A 120 0.57 -16.23 -8.31
CA GLN A 120 0.05 -15.06 -9.03
C GLN A 120 -1.48 -15.03 -9.08
N ARG A 121 -2.13 -16.18 -9.28
CA ARG A 121 -3.59 -16.28 -9.34
C ARG A 121 -4.24 -15.86 -8.03
N TYR A 122 -3.77 -16.39 -6.90
CA TYR A 122 -4.35 -16.09 -5.60
C TYR A 122 -4.16 -14.63 -5.21
N PHE A 123 -2.96 -14.08 -5.44
CA PHE A 123 -2.71 -12.65 -5.26
C PHE A 123 -3.66 -11.78 -6.09
N ARG A 124 -3.82 -12.08 -7.39
CA ARG A 124 -4.73 -11.33 -8.27
C ARG A 124 -6.20 -11.43 -7.82
N LEU A 125 -6.62 -12.57 -7.29
CA LEU A 125 -7.98 -12.73 -6.77
C LEU A 125 -8.20 -11.88 -5.52
N ALA A 126 -7.21 -11.77 -4.64
CA ALA A 126 -7.27 -10.94 -3.45
C ALA A 126 -7.31 -9.44 -3.81
N VAL A 127 -6.41 -8.99 -4.70
CA VAL A 127 -6.41 -7.60 -5.21
C VAL A 127 -7.75 -7.24 -5.86
N ARG A 128 -8.33 -8.15 -6.64
CA ARG A 128 -9.66 -7.92 -7.26
C ARG A 128 -10.78 -7.78 -6.24
N LYS A 129 -10.69 -8.41 -5.08
CA LYS A 129 -11.68 -8.21 -4.02
C LYS A 129 -11.55 -6.82 -3.40
N LEU A 130 -10.31 -6.40 -3.14
CA LEU A 130 -10.02 -5.06 -2.64
C LEU A 130 -10.48 -3.95 -3.60
N LEU A 131 -10.24 -4.12 -4.91
CA LEU A 131 -10.56 -3.13 -5.93
C LEU A 131 -11.97 -3.28 -6.54
N GLY A 132 -12.62 -4.44 -6.37
CA GLY A 132 -13.86 -4.78 -7.08
C GLY A 132 -15.13 -4.18 -6.49
N ARG A 133 -15.07 -3.59 -5.28
CA ARG A 133 -16.24 -3.02 -4.60
C ARG A 133 -16.41 -1.51 -4.79
N ASN A 134 -15.36 -0.77 -5.16
CA ASN A 134 -15.40 0.69 -5.35
C ASN A 134 -14.44 1.07 -6.48
N GLN A 135 -14.60 2.24 -7.12
CA GLN A 135 -13.64 2.81 -8.08
C GLN A 135 -12.28 3.20 -7.43
N ARG A 136 -11.82 2.42 -6.45
CA ARG A 136 -10.65 2.72 -5.64
C ARG A 136 -9.36 2.40 -6.40
N ARG A 137 -8.33 3.20 -6.17
CA ARG A 137 -6.98 3.05 -6.72
C ARG A 137 -6.02 2.68 -5.60
N LEU A 138 -5.14 1.72 -5.86
CA LEU A 138 -4.14 1.25 -4.91
C LEU A 138 -2.82 2.00 -5.12
N ILE A 139 -2.27 2.56 -4.05
CA ILE A 139 -0.95 3.21 -4.03
C ILE A 139 -0.06 2.42 -3.06
N PHE A 140 1.13 2.04 -3.54
CA PHE A 140 2.18 1.36 -2.77
C PHE A 140 3.23 2.35 -2.25
#